data_AF-Q1PQ89-F1
#
_entry.id   AF-Q1PQ89-F1
#
_cell.length_a   1.000
_cell.length_b   1.000
_cell.length_c   1.000
_cell.angle_alpha   90.00
_cell.angle_beta   90.00
_cell.angle_gamma   90.00
#
_symmetry.space_group_name_H-M   'P 1'
#
loop_
_entity.id
_entity.type
_entity.pdbx_description
1 polymer ?
#
loop_
_entity_poly.entity_id
_entity_poly.type
_entity_poly.pdbx_seq_one_letter_code
_entity_poly.pdbx_strand_id
1 'polypeptide(L)'
;SVLHMVVQHVPPPHRISEERAQRLLYPANIQLSSLPLETLKLKDSFTSCDAGSDNVIAFVSKMTPVHVSQLPQNRPKRMTDQELQTRRDEVRRRIEERKHQSEQTELERITEGVEQLSTKQEDTPKEEPPPGPEPEAEAERNEFVFVAFARVFSGTLRRGMELFNLSPKHDPRQPTHRIEGHAPYGTRVTIGDLYMFMGGELQLLDEVPAGNIVGIGGLGAHIVKTATLSSTLDCTSFSELSIMATPILRVAIEPVQPQDMPKLVKGLKLLNQADACVQVSVAPTGEHVITTLGEVHVEKCVHDLEQSYAKVKVNVSKPIVSFRETIVPAATVDMVNEAIVKTADDKDVSKK
;
A
#
# COMPACT_ATOMS: atom_id res chain seq x y z
N SER A 1 -28.63 -5.09 -24.47
CA SER A 1 -27.91 -4.22 -23.50
C SER A 1 -26.53 -4.81 -23.26
N VAL A 2 -25.49 -3.98 -23.15
CA VAL A 2 -24.12 -4.43 -22.85
C VAL A 2 -24.07 -5.26 -21.57
N LEU A 3 -24.88 -4.91 -20.55
CA LEU A 3 -24.98 -5.65 -19.30
C LEU A 3 -25.42 -7.11 -19.51
N HIS A 4 -26.38 -7.33 -20.42
CA HIS A 4 -26.85 -8.67 -20.73
C HIS A 4 -25.75 -9.51 -21.41
N MET A 5 -25.00 -8.90 -22.32
CA MET A 5 -23.86 -9.55 -22.98
C MET A 5 -22.76 -9.94 -21.97
N VAL A 6 -22.46 -9.06 -21.01
CA VAL A 6 -21.50 -9.35 -19.93
C VAL A 6 -21.99 -10.53 -19.08
N VAL A 7 -23.25 -10.55 -18.67
CA VAL A 7 -23.83 -11.65 -17.88
C VAL A 7 -23.81 -12.98 -18.65
N GLN A 8 -23.95 -12.94 -19.97
CA GLN A 8 -23.92 -14.15 -20.81
C GLN A 8 -22.51 -14.70 -21.06
N HIS A 9 -21.52 -13.82 -21.24
CA HIS A 9 -20.17 -14.24 -21.65
C HIS A 9 -19.14 -14.25 -20.52
N VAL A 10 -19.31 -13.43 -19.49
CA VAL A 10 -18.37 -13.35 -18.37
C VAL A 10 -18.83 -14.32 -17.29
N PRO A 11 -17.96 -15.26 -16.85
CA PRO A 11 -18.33 -16.21 -15.81
C PRO A 11 -18.62 -15.48 -14.50
N PRO A 12 -19.55 -16.00 -13.70
CA PRO A 12 -19.98 -15.32 -12.49
C PRO A 12 -18.89 -15.36 -11.41
N PRO A 13 -18.86 -14.38 -10.49
CA PRO A 13 -17.77 -14.22 -9.52
C PRO A 13 -17.71 -15.33 -8.45
N HIS A 14 -18.80 -16.10 -8.29
CA HIS A 14 -18.92 -17.20 -7.34
C HIS A 14 -18.25 -18.50 -7.81
N ARG A 15 -17.66 -18.54 -9.02
CA ARG A 15 -16.85 -19.67 -9.49
C ARG A 15 -15.62 -19.19 -10.21
N ILE A 16 -14.48 -19.71 -9.80
CA ILE A 16 -13.23 -19.56 -10.54
C ILE A 16 -12.99 -20.85 -11.31
N SER A 17 -12.53 -20.73 -12.56
CA SER A 17 -12.14 -21.92 -13.31
C SER A 17 -10.99 -22.63 -12.61
N GLU A 18 -11.04 -23.97 -12.57
CA GLU A 18 -10.03 -24.77 -11.87
C GLU A 18 -8.61 -24.47 -12.36
N GLU A 19 -8.44 -24.27 -13.68
CA GLU A 19 -7.16 -23.88 -14.28
C GLU A 19 -6.65 -22.53 -13.73
N ARG A 20 -7.54 -21.56 -13.52
CA ARG A 20 -7.19 -20.25 -12.98
C ARG A 20 -6.87 -20.36 -11.48
N ALA A 21 -7.65 -21.13 -10.73
CA ALA A 21 -7.36 -21.41 -9.33
C ALA A 21 -5.99 -22.08 -9.16
N GLN A 22 -5.69 -23.08 -9.99
CA GLN A 22 -4.41 -23.77 -9.99
C GLN A 22 -3.26 -22.83 -10.34
N ARG A 23 -3.38 -21.97 -11.35
CA ARG A 23 -2.33 -21.01 -11.73
C ARG A 23 -2.07 -19.94 -10.66
N LEU A 24 -3.09 -19.54 -9.91
CA LEU A 24 -2.97 -18.52 -8.85
C LEU A 24 -2.39 -19.10 -7.56
N LEU A 25 -2.94 -20.24 -7.11
CA LEU A 25 -2.48 -20.91 -5.89
C LEU A 25 -1.15 -21.60 -6.09
N TYR A 26 -0.91 -22.22 -7.24
CA TYR A 26 0.25 -23.08 -7.44
C TYR A 26 1.14 -22.55 -8.56
N PRO A 27 2.38 -22.13 -8.25
CA PRO A 27 3.35 -21.79 -9.27
C PRO A 27 3.53 -22.95 -10.25
N ALA A 28 3.55 -22.66 -11.56
CA ALA A 28 3.60 -23.69 -12.62
C ALA A 28 4.82 -24.64 -12.52
N ASN A 29 5.88 -24.20 -11.82
CA ASN A 29 7.11 -24.96 -11.64
C ASN A 29 7.06 -25.95 -10.46
N ILE A 30 5.92 -26.08 -9.76
CA ILE A 30 5.78 -26.88 -8.56
C ILE A 30 4.84 -28.06 -8.80
N GLN A 31 5.28 -29.26 -8.43
CA GLN A 31 4.42 -30.44 -8.41
C GLN A 31 3.46 -30.38 -7.22
N LEU A 32 2.16 -30.54 -7.49
CA LEU A 32 1.08 -30.51 -6.48
C LEU A 32 1.26 -31.53 -5.35
N SER A 33 1.87 -32.67 -5.64
CA SER A 33 2.16 -33.75 -4.69
C SER A 33 3.17 -33.36 -3.61
N SER A 34 3.98 -32.34 -3.85
CA SER A 34 4.97 -31.82 -2.90
C SER A 34 4.37 -30.86 -1.86
N LEU A 35 3.12 -30.43 -2.04
CA LEU A 35 2.47 -29.48 -1.15
C LEU A 35 1.80 -30.17 0.04
N PRO A 36 1.76 -29.50 1.21
CA PRO A 36 1.01 -30.01 2.36
C PRO A 36 -0.45 -30.27 2.04
N LEU A 37 -1.04 -31.27 2.70
CA LEU A 37 -2.46 -31.60 2.54
C LEU A 37 -3.39 -30.43 2.91
N GLU A 38 -2.99 -29.61 3.89
CA GLU A 38 -3.75 -28.41 4.30
C GLU A 38 -3.81 -27.38 3.18
N THR A 39 -2.69 -27.12 2.50
CA THR A 39 -2.64 -26.25 1.32
C THR A 39 -3.55 -26.79 0.21
N LEU A 40 -3.57 -28.10 -0.01
CA LEU A 40 -4.43 -28.71 -1.04
C LEU A 40 -5.92 -28.53 -0.73
N LYS A 41 -6.33 -28.59 0.53
CA LYS A 41 -7.73 -28.33 0.96
C LYS A 41 -8.19 -26.91 0.66
N LEU A 42 -7.28 -25.93 0.67
CA LEU A 42 -7.60 -24.54 0.32
C LEU A 42 -8.06 -24.39 -1.13
N LYS A 43 -7.65 -25.29 -2.03
CA LYS A 43 -8.04 -25.28 -3.45
C LYS A 43 -9.56 -25.32 -3.61
N ASP A 44 -10.24 -26.16 -2.84
CA ASP A 44 -11.68 -26.36 -2.96
C ASP A 44 -12.43 -25.10 -2.52
N SER A 45 -12.02 -24.53 -1.37
CA SER A 45 -12.56 -23.28 -0.84
C SER A 45 -12.29 -22.07 -1.75
N PHE A 46 -11.16 -22.08 -2.46
CA PHE A 46 -10.79 -21.04 -3.41
C PHE A 46 -11.56 -21.14 -4.73
N THR A 47 -11.82 -22.37 -5.19
CA THR A 47 -12.52 -22.64 -6.46
C THR A 47 -14.01 -22.33 -6.34
N SER A 48 -14.61 -22.66 -5.19
CA SER A 48 -16.02 -22.42 -4.89
C SER A 48 -16.34 -20.96 -4.56
N CYS A 49 -15.34 -20.11 -4.31
CA CYS A 49 -15.50 -18.74 -3.85
C CYS A 49 -16.55 -18.60 -2.71
N ASP A 50 -16.53 -19.53 -1.76
CA ASP A 50 -17.53 -19.55 -0.70
C ASP A 50 -17.29 -18.41 0.30
N ALA A 51 -18.36 -17.72 0.69
CA ALA A 51 -18.32 -16.64 1.68
C ALA A 51 -18.34 -17.18 3.13
N GLY A 52 -18.88 -18.39 3.33
CA GLY A 52 -18.97 -19.05 4.63
C GLY A 52 -17.75 -19.86 5.03
N SER A 53 -16.68 -19.88 4.22
CA SER A 53 -15.46 -20.60 4.55
C SER A 53 -14.71 -19.92 5.70
N ASP A 54 -14.16 -20.73 6.61
CA ASP A 54 -13.28 -20.25 7.70
C ASP A 54 -11.94 -19.72 7.16
N ASN A 55 -11.54 -20.18 5.98
CA ASN A 55 -10.30 -19.79 5.33
C ASN A 55 -10.52 -18.53 4.49
N VAL A 56 -10.13 -17.39 5.07
CA VAL A 56 -10.18 -16.11 4.36
C VAL A 56 -8.93 -15.97 3.50
N ILE A 57 -9.11 -15.75 2.20
CA ILE A 57 -8.02 -15.52 1.26
C ILE A 57 -8.35 -14.31 0.40
N ALA A 58 -7.48 -13.31 0.41
CA ALA A 58 -7.58 -12.13 -0.42
C ALA A 58 -6.23 -11.80 -1.06
N PHE A 59 -6.27 -11.24 -2.27
CA PHE A 59 -5.07 -10.82 -2.97
C PHE A 59 -5.08 -9.33 -3.22
N VAL A 60 -4.03 -8.65 -2.78
CA VAL A 60 -3.78 -7.24 -3.06
C VAL A 60 -2.99 -7.15 -4.36
N SER A 61 -3.63 -6.57 -5.39
CA SER A 61 -3.03 -6.40 -6.72
C SER A 61 -2.20 -5.14 -6.83
N LYS A 62 -2.62 -4.07 -6.14
CA LYS A 62 -1.91 -2.79 -6.11
C LYS A 62 -2.31 -1.96 -4.90
N MET A 63 -1.47 -1.00 -4.55
CA MET A 63 -1.81 0.05 -3.60
C MET A 63 -2.20 1.31 -4.36
N THR A 64 -3.26 1.97 -3.92
CA THR A 64 -3.70 3.24 -4.50
C THR A 64 -3.54 4.33 -3.45
N PRO A 65 -2.78 5.41 -3.73
CA PRO A 65 -2.71 6.55 -2.85
C PRO A 65 -4.05 7.29 -2.90
N VAL A 66 -4.64 7.53 -1.74
CA VAL A 66 -5.90 8.28 -1.59
C VAL A 66 -5.63 9.46 -0.68
N HIS A 67 -6.01 10.64 -1.14
CA HIS A 67 -5.86 11.85 -0.34
C HIS A 67 -6.78 11.78 0.89
N VAL A 68 -6.28 12.16 2.07
CA VAL A 68 -7.00 12.05 3.35
C VAL A 68 -8.37 12.75 3.32
N SER A 69 -8.52 13.84 2.56
CA SER A 69 -9.81 14.53 2.39
C SER A 69 -10.87 13.73 1.61
N GLN A 70 -10.44 12.78 0.77
CA GLN A 70 -11.35 11.97 -0.03
C GLN A 70 -11.90 10.77 0.75
N LEU A 71 -11.26 10.41 1.87
CA LEU A 71 -11.72 9.34 2.75
C LEU A 71 -13.10 9.67 3.33
N PRO A 72 -14.04 8.72 3.34
CA PRO A 72 -15.41 8.96 3.79
C PRO A 72 -15.50 9.37 5.27
N GLN A 73 -14.50 9.04 6.08
CA GLN A 73 -14.41 9.44 7.50
C GLN A 73 -14.20 10.95 7.67
N ASN A 74 -13.46 11.57 6.75
CA ASN A 74 -13.10 12.99 6.81
C ASN A 74 -14.02 13.86 5.97
N ARG A 75 -14.88 13.25 5.15
CA ARG A 75 -15.93 14.01 4.46
C ARG A 75 -16.92 14.54 5.49
N PRO A 76 -17.35 15.80 5.36
CA PRO A 76 -18.43 16.31 6.19
C PRO A 76 -19.68 15.46 5.94
N LYS A 77 -20.03 14.63 6.92
CA LYS A 77 -21.24 13.80 6.88
C LYS A 77 -22.42 14.75 6.59
N ARG A 78 -23.23 14.45 5.58
CA ARG A 78 -24.49 15.18 5.35
C ARG A 78 -25.41 14.82 6.52
N MET A 79 -25.38 15.65 7.55
CA MET A 79 -26.19 15.49 8.75
C MET A 79 -27.66 15.65 8.37
N THR A 80 -28.52 14.85 8.99
CA THR A 80 -29.97 15.04 8.84
C THR A 80 -30.40 16.35 9.51
N ASP A 81 -31.52 16.95 9.08
CA ASP A 81 -32.00 18.23 9.64
C ASP A 81 -32.19 18.16 11.18
N GLN A 82 -32.58 16.99 11.70
CA GLN A 82 -32.71 16.74 13.14
C GLN A 82 -31.36 16.75 13.87
N GLU A 83 -30.32 16.15 13.28
CA GLU A 83 -28.94 16.18 13.81
C GLU A 83 -28.32 17.59 13.73
N LEU A 84 -28.72 18.39 12.74
CA LEU A 84 -28.31 19.80 12.63
C LEU A 84 -28.96 20.67 13.71
N GLN A 85 -30.21 20.40 14.07
CA GLN A 85 -30.91 21.10 15.15
C GLN A 85 -30.29 20.78 16.51
N THR A 86 -30.08 19.51 16.83
CA THR A 86 -29.45 19.11 18.12
C THR A 86 -28.04 19.69 18.26
N ARG A 87 -27.24 19.70 17.19
CA ARG A 87 -25.93 20.39 17.21
C ARG A 87 -26.04 21.89 17.43
N ARG A 88 -27.03 22.56 16.82
CA ARG A 88 -27.24 24.00 17.00
C ARG A 88 -27.66 24.32 18.43
N ASP A 89 -28.51 23.50 19.03
CA ASP A 89 -28.97 23.67 20.40
C ASP A 89 -27.84 23.39 21.41
N GLU A 90 -27.00 22.39 21.17
CA GLU A 90 -25.82 22.12 22.01
C GLU A 90 -24.77 23.24 21.93
N VAL A 91 -24.54 23.79 20.73
CA VAL A 91 -23.65 24.94 20.56
C VAL A 91 -24.19 26.17 21.28
N ARG A 92 -25.50 26.46 21.19
CA ARG A 92 -26.12 27.55 21.96
C ARG A 92 -25.93 27.35 23.46
N ARG A 93 -26.19 26.15 23.97
CA ARG A 93 -26.04 25.84 25.39
C ARG A 93 -24.59 26.04 25.87
N ARG A 94 -23.59 25.61 25.09
CA ARG A 94 -22.17 25.84 25.40
C ARG A 94 -21.78 27.32 25.38
N ILE A 95 -22.35 28.11 24.48
CA ILE A 95 -22.11 29.56 24.43
C ILE A 95 -22.74 30.23 25.66
N GLU A 96 -23.95 29.82 26.03
CA GLU A 96 -24.63 30.29 27.25
C GLU A 96 -23.85 29.89 28.51
N GLU A 97 -23.39 28.65 28.62
CA GLU A 97 -22.56 28.16 29.73
C GLU A 97 -21.24 28.94 29.83
N ARG A 98 -20.55 29.20 28.70
CA ARG A 98 -19.34 30.06 28.70
C ARG A 98 -19.64 31.49 29.09
N LYS A 99 -20.78 32.02 28.67
CA LYS A 99 -21.18 33.39 29.00
C LYS A 99 -21.51 33.49 30.49
N HIS A 100 -22.22 32.51 31.04
CA HIS A 100 -22.52 32.40 32.46
C HIS A 100 -21.25 32.21 33.31
N GLN A 101 -20.28 31.41 32.83
CA GLN A 101 -18.96 31.28 33.48
C GLN A 101 -18.18 32.58 33.42
N SER A 102 -18.17 33.28 32.28
CA SER A 102 -17.51 34.58 32.16
C SER A 102 -18.14 35.62 33.08
N GLU A 103 -19.46 35.68 33.14
CA GLU A 103 -20.22 36.58 34.02
C GLU A 103 -19.98 36.22 35.50
N GLN A 104 -19.94 34.93 35.86
CA GLN A 104 -19.58 34.49 37.22
C GLN A 104 -18.13 34.85 37.57
N THR A 105 -17.17 34.62 36.67
CA THR A 105 -15.76 34.97 36.89
C THR A 105 -15.59 36.49 37.00
N GLU A 106 -16.39 37.27 36.28
CA GLU A 106 -16.39 38.73 36.33
C GLU A 106 -17.03 39.24 37.63
N LEU A 107 -18.13 38.64 38.09
CA LEU A 107 -18.70 38.91 39.41
C LEU A 107 -17.74 38.53 40.55
N GLU A 108 -17.08 37.37 40.47
CA GLU A 108 -16.08 36.92 41.45
C GLU A 108 -14.89 37.89 41.53
N ARG A 109 -14.37 38.36 40.38
CA ARG A 109 -13.33 39.40 40.33
C ARG A 109 -13.80 40.74 40.90
N ILE A 110 -15.06 41.11 40.70
CA ILE A 110 -15.63 42.34 41.28
C ILE A 110 -15.76 42.17 42.80
N THR A 111 -16.19 41.01 43.31
CA THR A 111 -16.26 40.74 44.75
C THR A 111 -14.87 40.68 45.40
N GLU A 112 -13.88 40.07 44.76
CA GLU A 112 -12.48 40.07 45.22
C GLU A 112 -11.88 41.48 45.21
N GLY A 113 -12.19 42.29 44.18
CA GLY A 113 -11.79 43.69 44.11
C GLY A 113 -12.44 44.58 45.18
N VAL A 114 -13.65 44.23 45.62
CA VAL A 114 -14.35 44.90 46.74
C VAL A 114 -13.79 44.44 48.09
N GLU A 115 -13.37 43.18 48.24
CA GLU A 115 -12.69 42.69 49.45
C GLU A 115 -11.28 43.29 49.62
N GLN A 116 -10.55 43.53 48.52
CA GLN A 116 -9.23 44.21 48.54
C GLN A 116 -9.30 45.71 48.89
N LEU A 117 -10.49 46.32 48.91
CA LEU A 117 -10.70 47.69 49.39
C LEU A 117 -10.94 47.78 50.91
N SER A 118 -11.04 46.65 51.63
CA SER A 118 -11.31 46.62 53.08
C SER A 118 -10.13 46.23 53.99
N THR A 119 -8.97 45.87 53.44
CA THR A 119 -7.76 45.60 54.24
C THR A 119 -6.51 46.19 53.59
N LYS A 120 -5.75 46.96 54.39
CA LYS A 120 -4.51 47.64 53.98
C LYS A 120 -3.45 46.67 53.42
N GLN A 121 -2.88 47.09 52.29
CA GLN A 121 -1.59 46.77 51.65
C GLN A 121 -0.70 45.68 52.27
N GLU A 122 -0.27 44.75 51.41
CA GLU A 122 1.15 44.37 51.26
C GLU A 122 1.44 43.96 49.80
N ASP A 123 2.55 44.51 49.26
CA ASP A 123 3.07 44.27 47.91
C ASP A 123 3.69 42.86 47.79
N THR A 124 3.34 42.11 46.73
CA THR A 124 4.16 40.97 46.25
C THR A 124 4.07 40.87 44.72
N PRO A 125 5.14 40.38 44.04
CA PRO A 125 5.35 40.61 42.61
C PRO A 125 4.51 39.70 41.71
N LYS A 126 4.14 40.25 40.54
CA LYS A 126 3.48 39.55 39.43
C LYS A 126 4.34 38.38 38.94
N GLU A 127 3.79 37.18 39.06
CA GLU A 127 4.29 35.96 38.42
C GLU A 127 3.74 35.92 36.98
N GLU A 128 4.63 35.82 35.99
CA GLU A 128 4.24 35.59 34.60
C GLU A 128 3.57 34.21 34.47
N PRO A 129 2.49 34.07 33.68
CA PRO A 129 1.91 32.76 33.43
C PRO A 129 2.96 31.86 32.77
N PRO A 130 3.02 30.56 33.13
CA PRO A 130 4.00 29.65 32.57
C PRO A 130 3.84 29.62 31.03
N PRO A 131 4.94 29.51 30.28
CA PRO A 131 4.85 29.34 28.84
C PRO A 131 3.96 28.13 28.58
N GLY A 132 2.89 28.36 27.82
CA GLY A 132 2.01 27.29 27.37
C GLY A 132 2.83 26.20 26.69
N PRO A 133 2.37 24.93 26.71
CA PRO A 133 3.11 23.83 26.11
C PRO A 133 3.49 24.22 24.68
N GLU A 134 4.80 24.25 24.42
CA GLU A 134 5.35 24.40 23.08
C GLU A 134 4.59 23.44 22.16
N PRO A 135 4.20 23.85 20.95
CA PRO A 135 3.51 22.96 20.03
C PRO A 135 4.44 21.77 19.79
N GLU A 136 4.04 20.61 20.35
CA GLU A 136 4.61 19.32 20.02
C GLU A 136 4.77 19.30 18.49
N ALA A 137 6.01 19.10 18.04
CA ALA A 137 6.36 19.07 16.62
C ALA A 137 5.25 18.36 15.85
N GLU A 138 4.50 19.12 15.05
CA GLU A 138 3.35 18.61 14.31
C GLU A 138 3.83 17.36 13.57
N ALA A 139 3.42 16.19 14.05
CA ALA A 139 3.74 14.95 13.36
C ALA A 139 3.18 15.11 11.95
N GLU A 140 4.06 15.25 10.96
CA GLU A 140 3.71 15.49 9.55
C GLU A 140 2.61 14.50 9.18
N ARG A 141 1.36 14.98 9.16
CA ARG A 141 0.22 14.11 8.85
C ARG A 141 0.39 13.73 7.39
N ASN A 142 0.65 12.45 7.13
CA ASN A 142 0.72 11.94 5.78
C ASN A 142 -0.58 12.31 5.06
N GLU A 143 -0.47 13.19 4.07
CA GLU A 143 -1.59 13.71 3.28
C GLU A 143 -2.26 12.61 2.44
N PHE A 144 -1.52 11.54 2.16
CA PHE A 144 -2.00 10.36 1.45
C PHE A 144 -2.03 9.14 2.36
N VAL A 145 -3.14 8.41 2.28
CA VAL A 145 -3.31 7.09 2.86
C VAL A 145 -3.37 6.08 1.71
N PHE A 146 -2.58 5.03 1.83
CA PHE A 146 -2.62 3.94 0.85
C PHE A 146 -3.78 3.00 1.15
N VAL A 147 -4.65 2.86 0.16
CA VAL A 147 -5.75 1.89 0.17
C VAL A 147 -5.36 0.74 -0.76
N ALA A 148 -5.32 -0.46 -0.20
CA ALA A 148 -4.99 -1.67 -0.92
C ALA A 148 -6.15 -2.08 -1.82
N PHE A 149 -5.93 -2.14 -3.13
CA PHE A 149 -6.89 -2.70 -4.06
C PHE A 149 -6.78 -4.21 -4.05
N ALA A 150 -7.77 -4.87 -3.47
CA ALA A 150 -7.77 -6.30 -3.24
C ALA A 150 -9.00 -6.99 -3.84
N ARG A 151 -8.85 -8.28 -4.15
CA ARG A 151 -9.97 -9.17 -4.45
C ARG A 151 -10.04 -10.26 -3.39
N VAL A 152 -11.24 -10.48 -2.85
CA VAL A 152 -11.52 -11.59 -1.93
C VAL A 152 -11.83 -12.83 -2.74
N PHE A 153 -11.12 -13.91 -2.46
CA PHE A 153 -11.27 -15.17 -3.18
C PHE A 153 -12.00 -16.23 -2.36
N SER A 154 -11.81 -16.24 -1.04
CA SER A 154 -12.51 -17.15 -0.14
C SER A 154 -12.78 -16.46 1.19
N GLY A 155 -13.89 -16.81 1.83
CA GLY A 155 -14.32 -16.29 3.12
C GLY A 155 -14.93 -14.89 3.05
N THR A 156 -15.13 -14.29 4.22
CA THR A 156 -15.67 -12.93 4.37
C THR A 156 -14.68 -12.06 5.13
N LEU A 157 -14.19 -10.99 4.50
CA LEU A 157 -13.36 -9.99 5.17
C LEU A 157 -14.23 -9.10 6.08
N ARG A 158 -13.70 -8.78 7.25
CA ARG A 158 -14.33 -7.95 8.28
C ARG A 158 -13.32 -6.94 8.81
N ARG A 159 -13.81 -5.75 9.14
CA ARG A 159 -13.00 -4.71 9.79
C ARG A 159 -12.41 -5.21 11.11
N GLY A 160 -11.12 -4.98 11.35
CA GLY A 160 -10.42 -5.38 12.57
C GLY A 160 -9.96 -6.84 12.63
N MET A 161 -10.19 -7.63 11.57
CA MET A 161 -9.71 -9.01 11.53
C MET A 161 -8.19 -9.07 11.42
N GLU A 162 -7.56 -10.06 12.06
CA GLU A 162 -6.14 -10.35 11.88
C GLU A 162 -5.95 -11.41 10.78
N LEU A 163 -5.05 -11.11 9.83
CA LEU A 163 -4.67 -12.03 8.76
C LEU A 163 -3.13 -12.05 8.63
N PHE A 164 -2.62 -13.08 7.97
CA PHE A 164 -1.21 -13.15 7.59
C PHE A 164 -1.00 -12.55 6.21
N ASN A 165 -0.10 -11.58 6.12
CA ASN A 165 0.48 -11.11 4.87
C ASN A 165 1.62 -12.05 4.47
N LEU A 166 1.40 -12.79 3.39
CA LEU A 166 2.35 -13.72 2.80
C LEU A 166 3.14 -13.00 1.70
N SER A 167 4.44 -12.86 1.93
CA SER A 167 5.35 -12.25 0.96
C SER A 167 5.55 -13.15 -0.27
N PRO A 168 5.96 -12.63 -1.45
CA PRO A 168 6.13 -13.43 -2.67
C PRO A 168 7.12 -14.60 -2.59
N LYS A 169 7.98 -14.62 -1.55
CA LYS A 169 8.95 -15.71 -1.30
C LYS A 169 8.42 -16.78 -0.34
N HIS A 170 7.18 -16.62 0.14
CA HIS A 170 6.57 -17.57 1.07
C HIS A 170 6.25 -18.89 0.37
N ASP A 171 6.74 -19.97 0.96
CA ASP A 171 6.56 -21.32 0.43
C ASP A 171 6.10 -22.27 1.53
N PRO A 172 4.87 -22.82 1.48
CA PRO A 172 4.34 -23.71 2.50
C PRO A 172 5.00 -25.10 2.50
N ARG A 173 5.83 -25.44 1.50
CA ARG A 173 6.60 -26.70 1.55
C ARG A 173 7.66 -26.68 2.65
N GLN A 174 8.12 -25.49 3.04
CA GLN A 174 9.11 -25.33 4.09
C GLN A 174 8.39 -25.24 5.45
N PRO A 175 8.64 -26.16 6.40
CA PRO A 175 7.98 -26.13 7.70
C PRO A 175 8.25 -24.84 8.48
N THR A 176 9.43 -24.24 8.30
CA THR A 176 9.83 -22.96 8.90
C THR A 176 8.88 -21.81 8.55
N HIS A 177 8.30 -21.83 7.35
CA HIS A 177 7.38 -20.79 6.90
C HIS A 177 5.98 -20.94 7.50
N ARG A 178 5.64 -22.12 8.02
CA ARG A 178 4.31 -22.45 8.57
C ARG A 178 4.22 -22.27 10.09
N ILE A 179 5.35 -22.05 10.76
CA ILE A 179 5.41 -21.88 12.21
C ILE A 179 5.18 -20.42 12.57
N GLU A 180 4.06 -20.15 13.26
CA GLU A 180 3.77 -18.81 13.78
C GLU A 180 4.91 -18.30 14.67
N GLY A 181 5.35 -17.06 14.44
CA GLY A 181 6.46 -16.42 15.17
C GLY A 181 7.86 -16.69 14.62
N HIS A 182 8.04 -17.74 13.82
CA HIS A 182 9.33 -18.06 13.16
C HIS A 182 9.26 -17.97 11.62
N ALA A 183 8.09 -17.66 11.06
CA ALA A 183 7.91 -17.50 9.63
C ALA A 183 8.62 -16.23 9.13
N PRO A 184 9.70 -16.33 8.34
CA PRO A 184 10.46 -15.17 7.86
C PRO A 184 9.67 -14.33 6.82
N TYR A 185 8.69 -14.93 6.16
CA TYR A 185 7.94 -14.32 5.04
C TYR A 185 6.44 -14.13 5.33
N GLY A 186 6.00 -14.46 6.55
CA GLY A 186 4.62 -14.28 7.01
C GLY A 186 4.57 -13.24 8.12
N THR A 187 3.91 -12.10 7.86
CA THR A 187 3.72 -11.05 8.89
C THR A 187 2.25 -10.98 9.26
N ARG A 188 1.93 -10.94 10.56
CA ARG A 188 0.54 -10.73 11.00
C ARG A 188 0.16 -9.27 10.80
N VAL A 189 -0.99 -9.03 10.18
CA VAL A 189 -1.51 -7.69 9.87
C VAL A 189 -2.97 -7.61 10.24
N THR A 190 -3.35 -6.51 10.88
CA THR A 190 -4.74 -6.20 11.22
C THR A 190 -5.38 -5.43 10.07
N ILE A 191 -6.54 -5.91 9.63
CA ILE A 191 -7.36 -5.27 8.61
C ILE A 191 -7.96 -3.99 9.20
N GLY A 192 -7.60 -2.84 8.63
CA GLY A 192 -8.20 -1.56 8.98
C GLY A 192 -9.60 -1.42 8.39
N ASP A 193 -9.88 -0.24 7.83
CA ASP A 193 -11.17 0.04 7.22
C ASP A 193 -11.33 -0.63 5.85
N LEU A 194 -12.55 -1.12 5.57
CA LEU A 194 -12.91 -1.67 4.27
C LEU A 194 -13.67 -0.64 3.45
N TYR A 195 -13.35 -0.56 2.17
CA TYR A 195 -13.90 0.42 1.24
C TYR A 195 -14.43 -0.24 -0.03
N MET A 196 -15.55 0.25 -0.53
CA MET A 196 -16.02 -0.02 -1.88
C MET A 196 -15.65 1.15 -2.80
N PHE A 197 -15.03 0.85 -3.94
CA PHE A 197 -14.67 1.84 -4.94
C PHE A 197 -15.90 2.21 -5.79
N MET A 198 -16.36 3.46 -5.68
CA MET A 198 -17.46 4.03 -6.46
C MET A 198 -16.91 5.10 -7.43
N GLY A 199 -15.88 4.72 -8.20
CA GLY A 199 -15.17 5.63 -9.12
C GLY A 199 -14.26 6.59 -8.36
N GLY A 200 -14.71 7.83 -8.15
CA GLY A 200 -13.97 8.86 -7.40
C GLY A 200 -14.27 8.88 -5.90
N GLU A 201 -15.22 8.06 -5.44
CA GLU A 201 -15.65 8.00 -4.05
C GLU A 201 -15.35 6.64 -3.44
N LEU A 202 -15.07 6.65 -2.13
CA LEU A 202 -14.93 5.45 -1.32
C LEU A 202 -16.09 5.36 -0.36
N GLN A 203 -16.78 4.22 -0.33
CA GLN A 203 -17.84 3.94 0.62
C GLN A 203 -17.31 2.97 1.68
N LEU A 204 -17.49 3.30 2.95
CA LEU A 204 -17.09 2.43 4.06
C LEU A 204 -17.99 1.19 4.11
N LEU A 205 -17.39 0.01 4.33
CA LEU A 205 -18.07 -1.26 4.51
C LEU A 205 -17.61 -1.93 5.82
N ASP A 206 -18.50 -2.72 6.42
CA ASP A 206 -18.19 -3.50 7.63
C ASP A 206 -17.67 -4.91 7.28
N GLU A 207 -18.25 -5.53 6.25
CA GLU A 207 -17.90 -6.86 5.77
C GLU A 207 -17.93 -6.94 4.24
N VAL A 208 -17.07 -7.80 3.66
CA VAL A 208 -17.02 -8.06 2.22
C VAL A 208 -16.89 -9.56 1.95
N PRO A 209 -17.87 -10.20 1.29
CA PRO A 209 -17.80 -11.62 0.96
C PRO A 209 -16.92 -11.90 -0.26
N ALA A 210 -16.51 -13.16 -0.39
CA ALA A 210 -15.73 -13.68 -1.52
C ALA A 210 -16.34 -13.32 -2.89
N GLY A 211 -15.46 -13.17 -3.88
CA GLY A 211 -15.80 -12.79 -5.25
C GLY A 211 -15.74 -11.28 -5.52
N ASN A 212 -15.82 -10.45 -4.48
CA ASN A 212 -15.84 -9.00 -4.60
C ASN A 212 -14.45 -8.35 -4.56
N ILE A 213 -14.39 -7.13 -5.09
CA ILE A 213 -13.24 -6.24 -5.02
C ILE A 213 -13.44 -5.30 -3.84
N VAL A 214 -12.38 -5.06 -3.07
CA VAL A 214 -12.40 -4.26 -1.86
C VAL A 214 -11.15 -3.39 -1.77
N GLY A 215 -11.31 -2.19 -1.22
CA GLY A 215 -10.25 -1.33 -0.76
C GLY A 215 -9.95 -1.61 0.71
N ILE A 216 -8.71 -1.93 1.07
CA ILE A 216 -8.34 -2.20 2.47
C ILE A 216 -7.40 -1.09 2.96
N GLY A 217 -7.82 -0.37 4.00
CA GLY A 217 -7.02 0.62 4.70
C GLY A 217 -6.09 0.01 5.73
N GLY A 218 -5.05 0.75 6.12
CA GLY A 218 -4.14 0.37 7.21
C GLY A 218 -3.03 -0.62 6.84
N LEU A 219 -2.96 -1.08 5.59
CA LEU A 219 -1.96 -2.07 5.16
C LEU A 219 -0.70 -1.45 4.50
N GLY A 220 -0.62 -0.13 4.38
CA GLY A 220 0.43 0.55 3.61
C GLY A 220 1.86 0.34 4.12
N ALA A 221 2.04 0.08 5.42
CA ALA A 221 3.36 -0.18 5.99
C ALA A 221 3.89 -1.60 5.72
N HIS A 222 2.98 -2.57 5.52
CA HIS A 222 3.33 -3.99 5.44
C HIS A 222 3.45 -4.52 4.01
N ILE A 223 2.85 -3.82 3.04
CA ILE A 223 2.77 -4.28 1.65
C ILE A 223 3.55 -3.33 0.75
N VAL A 224 4.42 -3.90 -0.08
CA VAL A 224 5.27 -3.13 -0.99
C VAL A 224 4.65 -2.99 -2.38
N LYS A 225 4.11 -4.06 -2.98
CA LYS A 225 3.49 -4.00 -4.32
C LYS A 225 2.24 -4.85 -4.39
N THR A 226 2.44 -6.13 -4.19
CA THR A 226 1.41 -7.15 -4.10
C THR A 226 1.53 -7.86 -2.76
N ALA A 227 0.43 -8.46 -2.33
CA ALA A 227 0.41 -9.26 -1.13
C ALA A 227 -0.70 -10.29 -1.22
N THR A 228 -0.44 -11.47 -0.66
CA THR A 228 -1.49 -12.46 -0.45
C THR A 228 -1.84 -12.43 1.03
N LEU A 229 -3.09 -12.11 1.34
CA LEU A 229 -3.63 -12.11 2.69
C LEU A 229 -4.34 -13.44 2.90
N SER A 230 -3.97 -14.18 3.95
CA SER A 230 -4.61 -15.43 4.31
C SER A 230 -4.82 -15.54 5.80
N SER A 231 -5.89 -16.21 6.24
CA SER A 231 -6.08 -16.57 7.65
C SER A 231 -5.09 -17.66 8.11
N THR A 232 -4.48 -18.39 7.17
CA THR A 232 -3.56 -19.51 7.44
C THR A 232 -2.20 -19.30 6.80
N LEU A 233 -1.12 -19.75 7.45
CA LEU A 233 0.23 -19.74 6.87
C LEU A 233 0.45 -20.86 5.83
N ASP A 234 -0.47 -21.83 5.77
CA ASP A 234 -0.43 -22.95 4.83
C ASP A 234 -0.78 -22.55 3.39
N CYS A 235 -1.26 -21.33 3.18
CA CYS A 235 -1.51 -20.80 1.86
C CYS A 235 -0.19 -20.46 1.15
N THR A 236 -0.14 -20.70 -0.15
CA THR A 236 0.93 -20.25 -1.04
C THR A 236 0.77 -18.76 -1.32
N SER A 237 1.89 -18.03 -1.42
CA SER A 237 1.82 -16.67 -1.97
C SER A 237 1.45 -16.73 -3.44
N PHE A 238 0.49 -15.92 -3.87
CA PHE A 238 0.11 -15.89 -5.28
C PHE A 238 1.27 -15.37 -6.11
N SER A 239 1.45 -15.99 -7.28
CA SER A 239 2.44 -15.55 -8.24
C SER A 239 2.20 -14.08 -8.58
N GLU A 240 3.29 -13.31 -8.64
CA GLU A 240 3.25 -11.92 -9.08
C GLU A 240 2.44 -11.82 -10.38
N LEU A 241 1.64 -10.76 -10.50
CA LEU A 241 0.96 -10.41 -11.74
C LEU A 241 1.99 -10.51 -12.86
N SER A 242 1.72 -11.32 -13.89
CA SER A 242 2.49 -11.32 -15.12
C SER A 242 2.37 -9.91 -15.70
N ILE A 243 3.33 -9.05 -15.36
CA ILE A 243 3.44 -7.74 -15.97
C ILE A 243 3.77 -8.02 -17.42
N MET A 244 2.91 -7.56 -18.34
CA MET A 244 3.03 -7.84 -19.77
C MET A 244 4.37 -7.38 -20.36
N ALA A 245 5.03 -6.41 -19.71
CA ALA A 245 6.32 -5.87 -20.11
C ALA A 245 7.23 -5.68 -18.90
N THR A 246 8.49 -6.07 -19.03
CA THR A 246 9.53 -5.77 -18.04
C THR A 246 9.97 -4.31 -18.17
N PRO A 247 10.13 -3.55 -17.07
CA PRO A 247 10.68 -2.20 -17.13
C PRO A 247 12.16 -2.25 -17.55
N ILE A 248 12.56 -1.38 -18.48
CA ILE A 248 13.88 -1.40 -19.14
C ILE A 248 14.59 -0.05 -19.04
N LEU A 249 13.83 1.05 -19.05
CA LEU A 249 14.37 2.40 -19.07
C LEU A 249 14.78 2.80 -17.65
N ARG A 250 16.05 3.14 -17.45
CA ARG A 250 16.62 3.52 -16.15
C ARG A 250 16.99 4.98 -16.13
N VAL A 251 16.69 5.63 -15.01
CA VAL A 251 16.93 7.06 -14.81
C VAL A 251 17.38 7.29 -13.38
N ALA A 252 18.49 8.00 -13.19
CA ALA A 252 18.93 8.45 -11.88
C ALA A 252 18.17 9.72 -11.47
N ILE A 253 17.74 9.76 -10.23
CA ILE A 253 16.97 10.86 -9.64
C ILE A 253 17.67 11.34 -8.39
N GLU A 254 17.92 12.65 -8.37
CA GLU A 254 18.55 13.33 -7.24
C GLU A 254 17.74 14.56 -6.85
N PRO A 255 17.66 14.92 -5.56
CA PRO A 255 16.97 16.14 -5.18
C PRO A 255 17.82 17.36 -5.57
N VAL A 256 17.18 18.46 -5.98
CA VAL A 256 17.91 19.72 -6.25
C VAL A 256 18.64 20.20 -5.00
N GLN A 257 18.00 20.04 -3.84
CA GLN A 257 18.58 20.38 -2.54
C GLN A 257 18.95 19.12 -1.77
N PRO A 258 20.22 18.94 -1.34
CA PRO A 258 20.65 17.74 -0.63
C PRO A 258 19.91 17.48 0.70
N GLN A 259 19.39 18.53 1.33
CA GLN A 259 18.64 18.43 2.59
C GLN A 259 17.32 17.65 2.44
N ASP A 260 16.75 17.62 1.24
CA ASP A 260 15.48 16.95 0.96
C ASP A 260 15.63 15.47 0.59
N MET A 261 16.84 14.91 0.65
CA MET A 261 17.10 13.50 0.35
C MET A 261 16.22 12.53 1.16
N PRO A 262 15.97 12.73 2.48
CA PRO A 262 15.08 11.84 3.23
C PRO A 262 13.63 11.87 2.71
N LYS A 263 13.14 13.02 2.25
CA LYS A 263 11.81 13.16 1.65
C LYS A 263 11.74 12.46 0.29
N LEU A 264 12.80 12.58 -0.52
CA LEU A 264 12.90 11.87 -1.78
C LEU A 264 12.83 10.35 -1.57
N VAL A 265 13.60 9.81 -0.62
CA VAL A 265 13.59 8.37 -0.30
C VAL A 265 12.20 7.91 0.15
N LYS A 266 11.51 8.69 0.98
CA LYS A 266 10.12 8.41 1.36
C LYS A 266 9.20 8.42 0.14
N GLY A 267 9.26 9.47 -0.70
CA GLY A 267 8.43 9.59 -1.90
C GLY A 267 8.67 8.48 -2.93
N LEU A 268 9.93 8.06 -3.11
CA LEU A 268 10.28 6.94 -3.99
C LEU A 268 9.68 5.61 -3.50
N LYS A 269 9.64 5.37 -2.19
CA LYS A 269 8.97 4.20 -1.61
C LYS A 269 7.47 4.23 -1.92
N LEU A 270 6.84 5.40 -1.77
CA LEU A 270 5.42 5.59 -2.08
C LEU A 270 5.11 5.38 -3.57
N LEU A 271 5.97 5.90 -4.45
CA LEU A 271 5.86 5.72 -5.90
C LEU A 271 5.95 4.24 -6.30
N ASN A 272 6.88 3.49 -5.70
CA ASN A 272 7.03 2.05 -5.93
C ASN A 272 5.82 1.22 -5.43
N GLN A 273 5.08 1.72 -4.44
CA GLN A 273 3.82 1.11 -3.98
C GLN A 273 2.65 1.44 -4.92
N ALA A 274 2.58 2.68 -5.40
CA ALA A 274 1.49 3.17 -6.25
C ALA A 274 1.50 2.56 -7.66
N ASP A 275 2.70 2.39 -8.25
CA ASP A 275 2.88 1.85 -9.59
C ASP A 275 3.61 0.49 -9.57
N ALA A 276 2.93 -0.54 -10.08
CA ALA A 276 3.45 -1.90 -10.13
C ALA A 276 4.68 -2.04 -11.07
N CYS A 277 4.73 -1.24 -12.13
CA CYS A 277 5.73 -1.30 -13.19
C CYS A 277 6.99 -0.48 -12.88
N VAL A 278 6.95 0.36 -11.85
CA VAL A 278 8.10 1.12 -11.39
C VAL A 278 8.98 0.26 -10.49
N GLN A 279 10.29 0.29 -10.67
CA GLN A 279 11.23 -0.34 -9.74
C GLN A 279 12.24 0.70 -9.26
N VAL A 280 12.31 0.87 -7.94
CA VAL A 280 13.29 1.75 -7.30
C VAL A 280 14.46 0.90 -6.81
N SER A 281 15.67 1.26 -7.23
CA SER A 281 16.91 0.62 -6.81
C SER A 281 17.95 1.66 -6.42
N VAL A 282 18.88 1.30 -5.56
CA VAL A 282 20.04 2.13 -5.25
C VAL A 282 21.23 1.55 -6.00
N ALA A 283 21.86 2.35 -6.86
CA ALA A 283 23.05 1.95 -7.57
C ALA A 283 24.24 1.81 -6.59
N PRO A 284 25.27 1.01 -6.92
CA PRO A 284 26.48 0.92 -6.09
C PRO A 284 27.19 2.28 -5.89
N THR A 285 26.97 3.23 -6.79
CA THR A 285 27.43 4.63 -6.70
C THR A 285 26.72 5.43 -5.62
N GLY A 286 25.64 4.90 -5.04
CA GLY A 286 24.79 5.60 -4.07
C GLY A 286 23.61 6.35 -4.69
N GLU A 287 23.52 6.39 -6.03
CA GLU A 287 22.45 7.08 -6.75
C GLU A 287 21.12 6.33 -6.67
N HIS A 288 20.02 7.05 -6.56
CA HIS A 288 18.68 6.47 -6.65
C HIS A 288 18.24 6.34 -8.10
N VAL A 289 18.01 5.11 -8.55
CA VAL A 289 17.64 4.80 -9.93
C VAL A 289 16.24 4.24 -10.00
N ILE A 290 15.39 4.89 -10.80
CA ILE A 290 14.07 4.39 -11.16
C ILE A 290 14.16 3.62 -12.49
N THR A 291 13.55 2.45 -12.54
CA THR A 291 13.33 1.68 -13.78
C THR A 291 11.86 1.72 -14.16
N THR A 292 11.56 2.11 -15.41
CA THR A 292 10.20 2.23 -15.95
C THR A 292 10.08 1.55 -17.33
N LEU A 293 8.86 1.55 -17.89
CA LEU A 293 8.57 0.93 -19.19
C LEU A 293 8.98 1.78 -20.39
N GLY A 294 9.08 3.10 -20.26
CA GLY A 294 9.33 4.01 -21.38
C GLY A 294 9.40 5.48 -20.96
N GLU A 295 9.68 6.36 -21.90
CA GLU A 295 10.01 7.78 -21.65
C GLU A 295 8.83 8.55 -21.03
N VAL A 296 7.63 8.42 -21.61
CA VAL A 296 6.40 9.05 -21.08
C VAL A 296 6.10 8.56 -19.65
N HIS A 297 6.45 7.31 -19.35
CA HIS A 297 6.28 6.75 -18.02
C HIS A 297 7.27 7.38 -17.02
N VAL A 298 8.50 7.67 -17.42
CA VAL A 298 9.45 8.44 -16.60
C VAL A 298 8.89 9.83 -16.30
N GLU A 299 8.44 10.56 -17.32
CA GLU A 299 7.90 11.92 -17.14
C GLU A 299 6.74 11.95 -16.14
N LYS A 300 5.83 10.98 -16.24
CA LYS A 300 4.71 10.83 -15.30
C LYS A 300 5.20 10.51 -13.89
N CYS A 301 6.17 9.60 -13.73
CA CYS A 301 6.74 9.26 -12.43
C CYS A 301 7.41 10.46 -11.76
N VAL A 302 8.19 11.23 -12.52
CA VAL A 302 8.85 12.45 -12.04
C VAL A 302 7.80 13.47 -11.61
N HIS A 303 6.80 13.72 -12.45
CA HIS A 303 5.71 14.64 -12.13
C HIS A 303 4.97 14.24 -10.85
N ASP A 304 4.65 12.95 -10.67
CA ASP A 304 3.96 12.47 -9.47
C ASP A 304 4.83 12.55 -8.22
N LEU A 305 6.14 12.35 -8.35
CA LEU A 305 7.11 12.49 -7.28
C LEU A 305 7.21 13.95 -6.82
N GLU A 306 7.27 14.91 -7.75
CA GLU A 306 7.35 16.34 -7.47
C GLU A 306 6.03 16.94 -6.95
N GLN A 307 4.88 16.48 -7.43
CA GLN A 307 3.57 17.04 -7.05
C GLN A 307 2.95 16.35 -5.83
N SER A 308 2.95 15.02 -5.80
CA SER A 308 2.11 14.24 -4.88
C SER A 308 2.90 13.55 -3.78
N TYR A 309 4.00 12.89 -4.09
CA TYR A 309 4.66 12.00 -3.12
C TYR A 309 5.76 12.67 -2.30
N ALA A 310 6.81 13.20 -2.95
CA ALA A 310 7.95 13.79 -2.25
C ALA A 310 7.78 15.30 -2.04
N LYS A 311 7.06 16.00 -2.94
CA LYS A 311 6.92 17.46 -2.95
C LYS A 311 8.25 18.21 -2.98
N VAL A 312 9.22 17.62 -3.66
CA VAL A 312 10.60 18.10 -3.79
C VAL A 312 10.91 18.19 -5.26
N LYS A 313 11.62 19.26 -5.68
CA LYS A 313 12.13 19.38 -7.04
C LYS A 313 13.26 18.39 -7.25
N VAL A 314 13.21 17.62 -8.34
CA VAL A 314 14.19 16.58 -8.62
C VAL A 314 14.94 16.87 -9.92
N ASN A 315 16.24 16.61 -9.90
CA ASN A 315 17.06 16.53 -11.09
C ASN A 315 17.01 15.11 -11.64
N VAL A 316 16.82 15.01 -12.94
CA VAL A 316 16.61 13.75 -13.64
C VAL A 316 17.74 13.55 -14.64
N SER A 317 18.45 12.43 -14.56
CA SER A 317 19.50 12.10 -15.51
C SER A 317 18.92 11.79 -16.90
N LYS A 318 19.78 11.74 -17.91
CA LYS A 318 19.38 11.20 -19.21
C LYS A 318 18.93 9.75 -19.05
N PRO A 319 17.84 9.33 -19.72
CA PRO A 319 17.38 7.95 -19.67
C PRO A 319 18.39 7.03 -20.35
N ILE A 320 18.71 5.94 -19.66
CA ILE A 320 19.62 4.90 -20.15
C ILE A 320 18.89 3.56 -20.22
N VAL A 321 19.27 2.73 -21.18
CA VAL A 321 18.72 1.37 -21.34
C VAL A 321 19.75 0.38 -20.85
N SER A 322 19.33 -0.63 -20.08
CA SER A 322 20.23 -1.71 -19.69
C SER A 322 20.53 -2.61 -20.89
N PHE A 323 21.78 -2.64 -21.33
CA PHE A 323 22.23 -3.62 -22.31
C PHE A 323 22.33 -5.01 -21.68
N ARG A 324 22.05 -6.04 -22.49
CA ARG A 324 22.28 -7.44 -22.12
C ARG A 324 23.26 -8.04 -23.11
N GLU A 325 24.26 -8.73 -22.59
CA GLU A 325 25.21 -9.47 -23.39
C GLU A 325 24.69 -10.90 -23.60
N THR A 326 24.95 -11.46 -24.78
CA THR A 326 24.67 -12.86 -25.08
C THR A 326 25.89 -13.48 -25.75
N ILE A 327 26.13 -14.76 -25.49
CA ILE A 327 27.19 -15.51 -26.16
C ILE A 327 26.61 -16.00 -27.48
N VAL A 328 27.14 -15.48 -28.59
CA VAL A 328 26.82 -15.98 -29.92
C VAL A 328 27.59 -17.30 -30.10
N PRO A 329 26.95 -18.39 -30.56
CA PRO A 329 27.67 -19.61 -30.88
C PRO A 329 28.79 -19.32 -31.89
N ALA A 330 29.88 -20.08 -31.80
CA ALA A 330 30.98 -19.95 -32.74
C ALA A 330 30.45 -20.06 -34.19
N ALA A 331 30.96 -19.19 -35.05
CA ALA A 331 30.58 -19.19 -36.46
C ALA A 331 30.83 -20.57 -37.07
N THR A 332 29.85 -21.10 -37.79
CA THR A 332 29.98 -22.35 -38.53
C THR A 332 30.62 -22.14 -39.89
N VAL A 333 30.59 -20.90 -40.38
CA VAL A 333 31.08 -20.49 -41.69
C VAL A 333 31.98 -19.26 -41.57
N ASP A 334 33.03 -19.22 -42.38
CA ASP A 334 33.92 -18.08 -42.51
C ASP A 334 33.30 -16.96 -43.37
N MET A 335 33.92 -15.79 -43.43
CA MET A 335 33.49 -14.61 -44.20
C MET A 335 33.30 -14.87 -45.70
N VAL A 336 33.85 -15.97 -46.22
CA VAL A 336 33.69 -16.47 -47.60
C VAL A 336 32.65 -17.60 -47.75
N ASN A 337 31.83 -17.87 -46.72
CA ASN A 337 30.84 -18.94 -46.66
C ASN A 337 31.40 -20.37 -46.70
N GLU A 338 32.66 -20.57 -46.34
CA GLU A 338 33.26 -21.89 -46.21
C GLU A 338 33.07 -22.45 -44.80
N ALA A 339 32.80 -23.75 -44.67
CA ALA A 339 32.63 -24.38 -43.37
C ALA A 339 33.94 -24.34 -42.58
N ILE A 340 33.90 -23.79 -41.37
CA ILE A 340 35.07 -23.73 -40.49
C ILE A 340 35.33 -25.15 -39.96
N VAL A 341 36.25 -25.87 -40.62
CA VAL A 341 36.71 -27.19 -40.19
C VAL A 341 37.69 -27.00 -39.04
N LYS A 342 37.30 -27.41 -37.83
CA LYS A 342 38.22 -27.47 -36.68
C LYS A 342 39.32 -28.49 -36.99
N THR A 343 40.53 -28.03 -37.30
CA THR A 343 41.72 -28.88 -37.43
C THR A 343 42.26 -29.24 -36.04
N ALA A 344 42.98 -30.36 -35.94
CA ALA A 344 43.46 -30.93 -34.68
C ALA A 344 44.43 -30.03 -33.88
N ASP A 345 44.87 -28.90 -34.46
CA ASP A 345 45.75 -27.91 -33.83
C ASP A 345 44.99 -26.81 -33.07
N ASP A 346 43.66 -26.72 -33.21
CA ASP A 346 42.83 -25.83 -32.39
C ASP A 346 42.65 -26.44 -31.00
N LYS A 347 43.53 -26.04 -30.06
CA LYS A 347 43.42 -26.44 -28.66
C LYS A 347 42.08 -25.96 -28.08
N ASP A 348 41.26 -26.90 -27.62
CA ASP A 348 40.03 -26.63 -26.88
C ASP A 348 40.33 -25.76 -25.64
N VAL A 349 40.03 -24.47 -25.72
CA VAL A 349 40.16 -23.51 -24.62
C VAL A 349 39.05 -23.70 -23.57
N SER A 350 38.10 -24.62 -23.79
CA SER A 350 37.01 -24.94 -22.87
C SER A 350 37.42 -25.85 -21.69
N LYS A 351 38.63 -26.41 -21.71
CA LYS A 351 39.20 -27.15 -20.57
C LYS A 351 40.20 -26.28 -19.81
N LYS A 352 39.69 -25.40 -18.95
CA LYS A 352 40.44 -24.83 -17.82
C LYS A 352 39.53 -24.70 -16.61
#